data_AF-A0A820IK47-F1
#
_entry.id   AF-A0A820IK47-F1
#
_cell.length_a   1.000
_cell.length_b   1.000
_cell.length_c   1.000
_cell.angle_alpha   90.00
_cell.angle_beta   90.00
_cell.angle_gamma   90.00
#
_symmetry.space_group_name_H-M   'P 1'
#
loop_
_entity.id
_entity.type
_entity.pdbx_description
1 polymer ?
#
loop_
_entity_poly.entity_id
_entity_poly.type
_entity_poly.pdbx_seq_one_letter_code
_entity_poly.pdbx_strand_id
1 'polypeptide(L)'
;MGTAFTTLRVMFYLLLPSETYFERLEDVPDYVVQATRLFLVLQVLEFAIAWYRGKIKPRFNDTFSSMTAGIVSRIPRLCMKSIELTSYIWVYENFHIFSR
;
A
#
# COMPACT_ATOMS: atom_id res chain seq x y z
N MET A 1 -11.08 -19.43 -2.76
CA MET A 1 -9.87 -19.83 -1.99
C MET A 1 -9.45 -18.61 -1.18
N GLY A 2 -9.29 -18.74 0.15
CA GLY A 2 -9.29 -17.61 1.08
C GLY A 2 -8.35 -16.47 0.67
N THR A 3 -8.86 -15.25 0.61
CA THR A 3 -8.14 -14.03 0.19
C THR A 3 -6.76 -13.89 0.86
N ALA A 4 -6.66 -14.28 2.13
CA ALA A 4 -5.41 -14.28 2.89
C ALA A 4 -4.32 -15.20 2.30
N PHE A 5 -4.67 -16.38 1.81
CA PHE A 5 -3.72 -17.32 1.22
C PHE A 5 -3.19 -16.79 -0.12
N THR A 6 -4.06 -16.18 -0.92
CA THR A 6 -3.66 -15.52 -2.16
C THR A 6 -2.71 -14.35 -1.87
N THR A 7 -3.03 -13.48 -0.91
CA THR A 7 -2.15 -12.36 -0.55
C THR A 7 -0.79 -12.84 -0.03
N LEU A 8 -0.75 -13.95 0.73
CA LEU A 8 0.51 -14.55 1.15
C LEU A 8 1.34 -15.04 -0.05
N ARG A 9 0.70 -15.70 -1.03
CA ARG A 9 1.36 -16.12 -2.28
C ARG A 9 1.89 -14.93 -3.07
N VAL A 10 1.16 -13.81 -3.13
CA VAL A 10 1.61 -12.56 -3.76
C VAL A 10 2.94 -12.10 -3.15
N MET A 11 3.08 -12.09 -1.82
CA MET A 11 4.31 -11.63 -1.16
C MET A 11 5.56 -12.43 -1.56
N PHE A 12 5.39 -13.72 -1.86
CA PHE A 12 6.47 -14.63 -2.25
C PHE A 12 6.59 -14.83 -3.77
N TYR A 13 5.88 -14.03 -4.57
CA TYR A 13 5.86 -14.16 -6.04
C TYR A 13 5.41 -15.56 -6.51
N LEU A 14 4.52 -16.22 -5.77
CA LEU A 14 4.02 -17.58 -6.05
C LEU A 14 2.71 -17.59 -6.88
N LEU A 15 2.35 -16.47 -7.51
CA LEU A 15 1.19 -16.37 -8.39
C LEU A 15 1.58 -16.60 -9.84
N LEU A 16 0.74 -17.33 -10.57
CA LEU A 16 0.91 -17.46 -12.01
C LEU A 16 0.40 -16.18 -12.71
N PRO A 17 0.99 -15.79 -13.85
CA PRO A 17 0.52 -14.64 -14.63
C PRO A 17 -0.96 -14.74 -15.04
N SER A 18 -1.46 -15.97 -15.24
CA SER A 18 -2.87 -16.25 -15.56
C SER A 18 -3.83 -15.92 -14.42
N GLU A 19 -3.35 -15.89 -13.17
CA GLU A 19 -4.16 -15.56 -11.99
C GLU A 19 -4.21 -14.05 -11.72
N THR A 20 -3.35 -13.25 -12.36
CA THR A 20 -3.24 -11.79 -12.18
C THR A 20 -3.68 -10.98 -13.40
N TYR A 21 -4.33 -11.64 -14.36
CA TYR A 21 -4.89 -10.99 -15.54
C TYR A 21 -6.31 -10.48 -15.24
N PHE A 22 -6.54 -9.20 -15.47
CA PHE A 22 -7.83 -8.54 -15.29
C PHE A 22 -8.24 -7.86 -16.59
N GLU A 23 -9.49 -8.05 -17.01
CA GLU A 23 -10.03 -7.47 -18.24
C GLU A 23 -10.38 -5.99 -18.05
N ARG A 24 -10.81 -5.60 -16.85
CA ARG A 24 -11.21 -4.22 -16.52
C ARG A 24 -10.38 -3.68 -15.37
N LEU A 25 -10.09 -2.38 -15.43
CA LEU A 25 -9.29 -1.69 -14.40
C LEU A 25 -9.96 -1.73 -13.02
N GLU A 26 -11.29 -1.72 -12.98
CA GLU A 26 -12.11 -1.83 -11.77
C GLU A 26 -11.97 -3.17 -11.05
N ASP A 27 -11.59 -4.23 -11.77
CA ASP A 27 -11.36 -5.56 -11.19
C ASP A 27 -9.95 -5.66 -10.57
N VAL A 28 -9.06 -4.68 -10.81
CA VAL A 28 -7.71 -4.67 -10.26
C VAL A 28 -7.76 -4.28 -8.79
N PRO A 29 -7.32 -5.15 -7.88
CA PRO A 29 -7.36 -4.84 -6.46
C PRO A 29 -6.31 -3.81 -6.04
N ASP A 30 -6.59 -3.07 -4.97
CA ASP A 30 -5.57 -2.22 -4.33
C ASP A 30 -4.56 -3.10 -3.57
N TYR A 31 -3.46 -3.44 -4.25
CA TYR A 31 -2.38 -4.26 -3.72
C TYR A 31 -1.76 -3.67 -2.46
N VAL A 32 -1.76 -2.34 -2.31
CA VAL A 32 -1.16 -1.71 -1.15
C VAL A 32 -2.03 -1.92 0.08
N VAL A 33 -3.36 -1.86 -0.06
CA VAL A 33 -4.29 -2.21 1.03
C VAL A 33 -4.16 -3.68 1.41
N GLN A 34 -4.02 -4.58 0.42
CA GLN A 34 -3.79 -6.01 0.70
C GLN A 34 -2.47 -6.24 1.46
N ALA A 35 -1.37 -5.63 1.00
CA ALA A 35 -0.06 -5.74 1.64
C ALA A 35 -0.06 -5.13 3.06
N THR A 36 -0.74 -3.99 3.27
CA THR A 36 -0.83 -3.32 4.57
C THR A 36 -1.41 -4.25 5.65
N ARG A 37 -2.41 -5.07 5.29
CA ARG A 37 -3.02 -6.01 6.24
C ARG A 37 -2.01 -7.06 6.71
N LEU A 38 -1.26 -7.68 5.81
CA LEU A 38 -0.24 -8.66 6.17
C LEU A 38 0.94 -8.02 6.90
N PHE A 39 1.35 -6.81 6.49
CA PHE A 39 2.38 -6.03 7.16
C PHE A 39 2.07 -5.80 8.65
N LEU A 40 0.84 -5.38 8.98
CA LEU A 40 0.42 -5.19 10.37
C LEU A 40 0.44 -6.50 11.18
N VAL A 41 -0.02 -7.61 10.59
CA VAL A 41 0.03 -8.93 11.24
C VAL A 41 1.47 -9.34 11.53
N LEU A 42 2.38 -9.17 10.57
CA LEU A 42 3.80 -9.49 10.73
C LEU A 42 4.45 -8.60 11.80
N GLN A 43 4.08 -7.33 11.88
CA GLN A 43 4.63 -6.42 12.90
C GLN A 43 4.21 -6.83 14.32
N VAL A 44 2.95 -7.24 14.51
CA VAL A 44 2.45 -7.77 15.78
C VAL A 44 3.13 -9.10 16.12
N LEU A 45 3.30 -9.97 15.12
CA LEU A 45 3.95 -11.27 15.29
C LEU A 45 5.42 -11.11 15.70
N GLU A 46 6.15 -10.18 15.07
CA GLU A 46 7.53 -9.86 15.45
C GLU A 46 7.60 -9.41 16.92
N PHE A 47 6.69 -8.54 17.35
CA PHE A 47 6.61 -8.08 18.73
C PHE A 47 6.31 -9.23 19.71
N ALA A 48 5.35 -10.10 19.38
CA ALA A 48 5.01 -11.26 20.19
C ALA A 48 6.20 -12.24 20.33
N ILE A 49 6.94 -12.49 19.25
CA ILE A 49 8.13 -13.35 19.26
C ILE A 49 9.26 -12.70 20.06
N ALA A 50 9.47 -11.39 19.91
CA ALA A 50 10.49 -10.66 20.68
C ALA A 50 10.21 -10.70 22.18
N TRP A 51 8.93 -10.56 22.56
CA TRP A 51 8.45 -10.70 23.93
C TRP A 51 8.69 -12.12 24.46
N TYR A 52 8.28 -13.15 23.71
CA TYR A 52 8.47 -14.55 24.10
C TYR A 52 9.95 -14.92 24.29
N ARG A 53 10.85 -14.36 23.48
CA ARG A 53 12.29 -14.59 23.56
C ARG A 53 12.99 -13.82 24.70
N GLY A 54 12.26 -13.07 25.52
CA GLY A 54 12.82 -12.35 26.68
C GLY A 54 13.85 -11.28 26.31
N LYS A 55 13.83 -10.78 25.06
CA LYS A 55 14.74 -9.70 24.66
C LYS A 55 14.34 -8.42 25.39
N ILE A 56 15.17 -8.00 26.35
CA ILE A 56 14.97 -6.84 27.24
C ILE A 56 14.75 -5.52 26.46
N LYS A 57 15.18 -5.46 25.19
CA LYS A 57 14.90 -4.36 24.27
C LYS A 57 14.34 -4.92 22.96
N PRO A 58 13.00 -5.02 22.80
CA PRO A 58 12.41 -5.14 21.48
C PRO A 58 12.97 -4.02 20.60
N ARG A 59 13.28 -4.30 19.33
CA ARG A 59 13.84 -3.32 18.38
C ARG A 59 12.76 -2.33 17.94
N PHE A 60 12.18 -1.60 18.89
CA PHE A 60 11.12 -0.63 18.68
C PHE A 60 11.49 0.41 17.62
N ASN A 61 12.77 0.75 17.51
CA ASN A 61 13.28 1.62 16.46
C ASN A 61 12.98 1.08 15.05
N ASP A 62 13.13 -0.22 14.85
CA ASP A 62 12.95 -0.85 13.53
C ASP A 62 11.45 -0.97 13.20
N THR A 63 10.62 -1.30 14.20
CA THR A 63 9.15 -1.25 14.07
C THR A 63 8.68 0.16 13.72
N PHE A 64 9.14 1.17 14.45
CA PHE A 64 8.74 2.56 14.22
C PHE A 64 9.19 3.05 12.85
N SER A 65 10.45 2.79 12.47
CA SER A 65 10.98 3.14 11.16
C SER A 65 10.19 2.47 10.02
N SER A 66 9.82 1.19 10.18
CA SER A 66 9.02 0.45 9.20
C SER A 66 7.61 1.02 9.04
N MET A 67 6.96 1.40 10.15
CA MET A 67 5.66 2.07 10.12
C MET A 67 5.75 3.44 9.44
N THR A 68 6.77 4.24 9.77
CA THR A 68 7.01 5.53 9.12
C THR A 68 7.25 5.36 7.62
N ALA A 69 8.07 4.39 7.21
CA ALA A 69 8.31 4.09 5.80
C ALA A 69 7.00 3.71 5.07
N GLY A 70 6.13 2.94 5.72
CA GLY A 70 4.81 2.60 5.21
C GLY A 70 3.94 3.84 4.96
N ILE A 71 3.92 4.80 5.88
CA ILE A 71 3.16 6.06 5.72
C ILE A 71 3.81 6.93 4.63
N VAL A 72 5.13 7.09 4.67
CA VAL A 72 5.88 7.90 3.70
C VAL A 72 5.69 7.37 2.28
N SER A 73 5.58 6.05 2.08
CA SER A 73 5.32 5.46 0.75
C SER A 73 3.99 5.90 0.12
N ARG A 74 3.03 6.42 0.91
CA ARG A 74 1.74 6.92 0.42
C ARG A 74 1.77 8.40 0.03
N ILE A 75 2.73 9.17 0.53
CA ILE A 75 2.85 10.62 0.27
C ILE A 75 2.91 10.94 -1.23
N PRO A 76 3.69 10.23 -2.07
CA PRO A 76 3.74 10.52 -3.50
C PRO A 76 2.37 10.47 -4.17
N ARG A 77 1.50 9.53 -3.79
CA ARG A 77 0.15 9.43 -4.34
C ARG A 77 -0.67 10.69 -4.03
N LEU A 78 -0.57 11.21 -2.81
CA LEU A 78 -1.26 12.42 -2.39
C LEU A 78 -0.71 13.64 -3.15
N CYS A 79 0.61 13.80 -3.21
CA CYS A 79 1.24 14.90 -3.94
C CYS A 79 0.87 14.91 -5.42
N MET A 80 0.88 13.75 -6.08
CA MET A 80 0.52 13.64 -7.50
C MET A 80 -0.96 13.99 -7.72
N LYS A 81 -1.86 13.55 -6.83
CA LYS A 81 -3.28 13.93 -6.90
C LYS A 81 -3.48 15.43 -6.70
N SER A 82 -2.71 16.07 -5.82
CA SER A 82 -2.73 17.53 -5.66
C SER A 82 -2.27 18.24 -6.93
N ILE A 83 -1.17 17.79 -7.54
CA ILE A 83 -0.64 18.37 -8.79
C ILE A 83 -1.66 18.19 -9.94
N GLU A 84 -2.26 17.00 -10.06
CA GLU A 84 -3.30 16.69 -11.04
C GLU A 84 -4.50 17.64 -10.89
N LEU A 85 -4.98 17.85 -9.66
CA LEU A 85 -6.10 18.74 -9.40
C LEU A 85 -5.75 20.22 -9.67
N THR A 86 -4.60 20.69 -9.20
CA THR A 86 -4.17 22.07 -9.43
C THR A 86 -3.94 22.35 -10.91
N SER A 87 -3.33 21.42 -11.63
CA SER A 87 -3.14 21.55 -13.09
C SER A 87 -4.47 21.54 -13.84
N TYR A 88 -5.43 20.70 -13.43
CA TYR A 88 -6.78 20.70 -13.98
C TYR A 88 -7.47 22.06 -13.80
N ILE A 89 -7.48 22.60 -12.58
CA ILE A 89 -8.07 23.92 -12.27
C ILE A 89 -7.39 25.00 -13.10
N TRP A 90 -6.05 25.00 -13.17
CA TRP A 90 -5.30 25.98 -13.93
C TRP A 90 -5.65 25.94 -15.42
N VAL A 91 -5.73 24.76 -16.04
CA VAL A 91 -6.12 24.63 -17.45
C VAL A 91 -7.56 25.10 -17.66
N TYR A 92 -8.47 24.72 -16.76
CA TYR A 92 -9.88 25.09 -16.84
C TYR A 92 -10.08 26.61 -16.81
N GLU A 93 -9.47 27.30 -15.86
CA GLU A 93 -9.55 28.76 -15.70
C GLU A 93 -8.88 29.52 -16.85
N ASN A 94 -7.75 29.04 -17.38
CA ASN A 94 -6.99 29.78 -18.39
C ASN A 94 -7.52 29.58 -19.82
N PHE A 95 -8.05 28.40 -20.13
CA PHE A 95 -8.42 28.05 -21.50
C PHE A 95 -9.94 27.96 -21.74
N HIS A 96 -10.77 28.05 -20.68
CA HIS A 96 -12.24 28.02 -20.76
C HIS A 96 -12.80 26.97 -21.75
N ILE A 97 -12.15 25.81 -21.86
CA ILE A 97 -12.36 24.85 -22.96
C ILE A 97 -13.80 24.29 -22.96
N PHE A 98 -14.51 24.43 -21.84
CA PHE A 98 -15.94 24.13 -21.71
C PHE A 98 -16.72 25.34 -21.20
N SER A 99 -16.76 26.41 -22.00
CA SER A 99 -17.87 27.38 -21.97
C SER A 99 -18.68 27.21 -23.25
N ARG A 100 -19.82 26.52 -23.15
CA ARG A 100 -20.93 26.62 -24.09
C ARG A 100 -22.24 26.63 -23.31
#